data_AF-A0AA42REY3-F1
#
_entry.id   AF-A0AA42REY3-F1
#
_cell.length_a   1.000
_cell.length_b   1.000
_cell.length_c   1.000
_cell.angle_alpha   90.00
_cell.angle_beta   90.00
_cell.angle_gamma   90.00
#
_symmetry.space_group_name_H-M   'P 1'
#
loop_
_entity.id
_entity.type
_entity.pdbx_description
1 polymer ?
#
loop_
_entity_poly.entity_id
_entity_poly.type
_entity_poly.pdbx_seq_one_letter_code
_entity_poly.pdbx_strand_id
1 'polypeptide(L)'
;MSTTLVNRKQKTITTYQITDSVIESFKELNKMFKQNDTPVSLGFQRLEKLSKKKRQKLEVSFLLKGLGQKEVKNFLESMTEKEYIEFKKSK
;
A
#
# COMPACT_ATOMS: atom_id res chain seq x y z
N MET A 1 13.74 27.51 8.90
CA MET A 1 12.90 28.56 8.30
C MET A 1 11.94 29.09 9.36
N SER A 2 11.65 30.40 9.37
CA SER A 2 10.77 31.02 10.36
C SER A 2 9.56 31.66 9.68
N THR A 3 8.36 31.34 10.16
CA THR A 3 7.11 31.95 9.71
C THR A 3 6.57 32.83 10.82
N THR A 4 6.26 34.08 10.48
CA THR A 4 5.75 35.07 11.43
C THR A 4 4.29 35.34 11.12
N LEU A 5 3.42 35.16 12.10
CA LEU A 5 2.00 35.43 11.96
C LEU A 5 1.66 36.70 12.74
N VAL A 6 1.24 37.74 12.01
CA VAL A 6 0.94 39.05 12.58
C VAL A 6 -0.57 39.16 12.78
N ASN A 7 -1.03 39.05 14.02
CA ASN A 7 -2.45 39.22 14.33
C ASN A 7 -2.73 40.69 14.66
N ARG A 8 -3.24 41.42 13.66
CA ARG A 8 -3.53 42.87 13.77
C ARG A 8 -4.67 43.21 14.73
N LYS A 9 -5.59 42.28 15.00
CA LYS A 9 -6.74 42.54 15.90
C LYS A 9 -6.33 42.54 17.37
N GLN A 10 -5.39 41.67 17.74
CA GLN A 10 -4.90 41.55 19.12
C GLN A 10 -3.54 42.24 19.34
N LYS A 11 -2.96 42.83 18.27
CA LYS A 11 -1.63 43.47 18.27
C LYS A 11 -0.51 42.55 18.77
N THR A 12 -0.60 41.25 18.45
CA THR A 12 0.40 40.26 18.86
C THR A 12 1.14 39.73 17.63
N ILE A 13 2.46 39.59 17.75
CA ILE A 13 3.32 38.96 16.74
C ILE A 13 3.78 37.64 17.34
N THR A 14 3.37 36.54 16.71
CA THR A 14 3.83 35.20 17.09
C THR A 14 4.79 34.70 16.04
N THR A 15 6.02 34.41 16.46
CA THR A 15 7.08 33.93 15.58
C THR A 15 7.31 32.47 15.85
N TYR A 16 7.15 31.64 14.82
CA TYR A 16 7.42 30.20 14.91
C TYR A 16 8.78 29.94 14.29
N GLN A 17 9.70 29.40 15.10
CA GLN A 17 11.00 28.96 14.62
C GLN A 17 10.97 27.44 14.48
N ILE A 18 11.10 26.97 13.24
CA ILE A 18 11.32 25.54 12.98
C ILE A 18 12.80 25.27 13.21
N THR A 19 13.11 24.60 14.32
CA THR A 19 14.46 24.13 14.67
C THR A 19 14.70 22.72 14.12
N ASP A 20 15.97 22.34 13.98
CA ASP A 20 16.34 21.00 13.50
C ASP A 20 15.80 19.88 14.40
N SER A 21 15.72 20.13 15.71
CA SER A 21 15.10 19.21 16.68
C SER A 21 13.61 18.95 16.39
N VAL A 22 12.84 19.99 16.04
CA VAL A 22 11.41 19.84 15.68
C VAL A 22 11.25 19.06 14.38
N ILE A 23 12.16 19.26 13.43
CA ILE A 23 12.20 18.51 12.17
C ILE A 23 12.48 17.03 12.44
N GLU A 24 13.42 16.72 13.33
CA GLU A 24 13.71 15.34 13.73
C GLU A 24 12.53 14.67 14.43
N SER A 25 11.90 15.34 15.41
CA SER A 25 10.70 14.81 16.06
C SER A 25 9.56 14.56 15.06
N PHE A 26 9.40 15.45 14.07
CA PHE A 26 8.39 15.25 13.01
C PHE A 26 8.75 14.10 12.06
N LYS A 27 10.04 13.85 11.78
CA LYS A 27 10.48 12.66 11.02
C LYS A 27 10.23 11.37 11.79
N GLU A 28 10.47 11.35 13.09
CA GLU A 28 10.16 10.20 13.96
C GLU A 28 8.67 9.91 14.01
N LEU A 29 7.84 10.93 14.23
CA LEU A 29 6.39 10.80 14.17
C LEU A 29 5.94 10.29 12.80
N ASN A 30 6.45 10.85 11.71
CA ASN A 30 6.14 10.35 10.37
C ASN A 30 6.57 8.90 10.14
N LYS A 31 7.66 8.42 10.74
CA LYS A 31 8.06 7.01 10.67
C LYS A 31 7.10 6.11 11.45
N MET A 32 6.59 6.57 12.60
CA MET A 32 5.60 5.83 13.39
C MET A 32 4.25 5.73 12.66
N PHE A 33 3.84 6.78 11.94
CA PHE A 33 2.57 6.81 11.21
C PHE A 33 2.66 6.30 9.77
N LYS A 34 3.84 6.27 9.14
CA LYS A 34 4.08 5.50 7.92
C LYS A 34 4.15 4.02 8.28
N GLN A 35 2.99 3.40 8.40
CA GLN A 35 2.86 1.96 8.25
C GLN A 35 3.44 1.58 6.88
N ASN A 36 4.67 1.04 6.89
CA ASN A 36 5.34 0.56 5.68
C ASN A 36 4.71 -0.71 5.10
N ASP A 37 3.70 -1.28 5.75
CA ASP A 37 3.03 -2.46 5.26
C ASP A 37 1.56 -2.13 5.08
N THR A 38 1.18 -1.64 3.89
CA THR A 38 -0.12 -2.09 3.38
C THR A 38 -0.03 -3.61 3.38
N PRO A 39 -0.84 -4.34 4.18
CA PRO A 39 -0.75 -5.78 4.22
C PRO A 39 -0.89 -6.28 2.79
N VAL A 40 0.20 -6.82 2.24
CA VAL A 40 0.21 -7.34 0.88
C VAL A 40 -0.87 -8.41 0.88
N SER A 41 -1.93 -8.16 0.13
CA SER A 41 -3.10 -9.02 0.13
C SER A 41 -2.67 -10.46 -0.12
N LEU A 42 -3.30 -11.39 0.60
CA LEU A 42 -3.02 -12.81 0.48
C LEU A 42 -3.16 -13.28 -0.98
N GLY A 43 -4.12 -12.73 -1.73
CA GLY A 43 -4.30 -13.01 -3.16
C GLY A 43 -3.14 -12.52 -4.01
N PHE A 44 -2.56 -11.36 -3.69
CA PHE A 44 -1.38 -10.85 -4.39
C PHE A 44 -0.13 -11.69 -4.08
N GLN A 45 0.09 -12.05 -2.81
CA GLN A 45 1.18 -12.97 -2.43
C GLN A 45 1.04 -14.32 -3.15
N ARG A 46 -0.19 -14.83 -3.27
CA ARG A 46 -0.50 -16.04 -4.03
C ARG A 46 -0.25 -15.85 -5.53
N LEU A 47 -0.55 -14.69 -6.10
CA LEU A 47 -0.28 -14.39 -7.50
C LEU A 47 1.24 -14.35 -7.79
N GLU A 48 2.02 -13.72 -6.92
CA GLU A 48 3.48 -13.65 -7.05
C GLU A 48 4.16 -15.02 -6.94
N LYS A 49 3.61 -15.93 -6.13
CA LYS A 49 4.12 -17.31 -6.00
C LYS A 49 3.86 -18.19 -7.23
N LEU A 50 3.04 -17.74 -8.19
CA LEU A 50 2.82 -18.44 -9.46
C LEU A 50 3.98 -18.21 -10.44
N SER A 51 4.19 -19.19 -11.34
CA SER A 51 5.15 -19.02 -12.43
C SER A 51 4.68 -17.95 -13.42
N LYS A 52 5.63 -17.30 -14.12
CA LYS A 52 5.35 -16.23 -15.09
C LYS A 52 4.32 -16.65 -16.15
N LYS A 53 4.43 -17.87 -16.67
CA LYS A 53 3.48 -18.44 -17.64
C LYS A 53 2.07 -18.60 -17.07
N LYS A 54 1.92 -19.01 -15.81
CA LYS A 54 0.62 -19.17 -15.15
C LYS A 54 -0.04 -17.82 -14.87
N ARG A 55 0.73 -16.82 -14.46
CA ARG A 55 0.24 -15.44 -14.29
C ARG A 55 -0.31 -14.88 -15.60
N GLN A 56 0.44 -15.00 -16.69
CA GLN A 56 -0.01 -14.56 -18.01
C GLN A 56 -1.27 -15.30 -18.48
N LYS A 57 -1.35 -16.62 -18.26
CA LYS A 57 -2.54 -17.40 -18.62
C LYS A 57 -3.77 -16.96 -17.83
N LEU A 58 -3.62 -16.71 -16.52
CA LEU A 58 -4.68 -16.16 -15.68
C LEU A 58 -5.09 -14.78 -16.18
N GLU A 59 -4.15 -13.83 -16.34
CA GLU A 59 -4.41 -12.49 -16.84
C GLU A 59 -5.17 -12.49 -18.16
N VAL A 60 -4.75 -13.33 -19.13
CA VAL A 60 -5.47 -13.48 -20.41
C VAL A 60 -6.85 -14.07 -20.20
N SER A 61 -7.00 -15.13 -19.39
CA SER A 61 -8.31 -15.75 -19.14
C SER A 61 -9.29 -14.81 -18.42
N PHE A 62 -8.80 -13.91 -17.57
CA PHE A 62 -9.61 -12.91 -16.89
C PHE A 62 -9.96 -11.75 -17.82
N LEU A 63 -9.01 -11.28 -18.63
CA LEU A 63 -9.27 -10.29 -19.68
C LEU A 63 -10.36 -10.77 -20.66
N LEU A 64 -10.31 -12.04 -21.08
CA LEU A 64 -11.33 -12.64 -21.96
C LEU A 64 -12.71 -12.75 -21.29
N LYS A 65 -12.77 -12.79 -19.97
CA LYS A 65 -14.01 -12.80 -19.18
C LYS A 65 -14.47 -11.39 -18.77
N GLY A 66 -13.76 -10.34 -19.17
CA GLY A 66 -14.00 -8.97 -18.73
C GLY A 66 -13.70 -8.72 -17.25
N LEU A 67 -12.99 -9.65 -16.61
CA LEU A 67 -12.69 -9.60 -15.18
C LEU A 67 -11.37 -8.85 -14.94
N GLY A 68 -11.39 -7.88 -14.04
CA GLY A 68 -10.25 -7.03 -13.70
C GLY A 68 -9.30 -7.66 -12.68
N GLN A 69 -8.12 -7.04 -12.50
CA GLN A 69 -7.11 -7.50 -11.52
C GLN A 69 -7.66 -7.67 -10.09
N LYS A 70 -8.68 -6.90 -9.72
CA LYS A 70 -9.34 -6.99 -8.41
C LYS A 70 -10.08 -8.31 -8.21
N GLU A 71 -10.68 -8.87 -9.25
CA GLU A 71 -11.40 -10.14 -9.15
C GLU A 71 -10.44 -11.34 -9.14
N VAL A 72 -9.30 -11.22 -9.82
CA VAL A 72 -8.19 -12.18 -9.70
C VAL A 72 -7.70 -12.25 -8.27
N LYS A 73 -7.51 -11.08 -7.66
CA LYS A 73 -7.11 -10.95 -6.26
C LYS A 73 -8.13 -11.60 -5.34
N ASN A 74 -9.41 -11.30 -5.50
CA ASN A 74 -10.48 -11.89 -4.70
C ASN A 74 -10.57 -13.41 -4.88
N PHE A 75 -10.47 -13.91 -6.11
CA PHE A 75 -10.45 -15.35 -6.40
C PHE A 75 -9.28 -16.04 -5.70
N LEU A 76 -8.09 -15.45 -5.80
CA LEU A 76 -6.91 -15.99 -5.12
C LEU A 76 -6.98 -15.85 -3.61
N GLU A 77 -7.68 -14.86 -3.06
CA GLU A 77 -7.94 -14.72 -1.62
C GLU A 77 -8.94 -15.76 -1.11
N SER A 78 -10.00 -16.05 -1.87
CA SER A 78 -11.04 -17.01 -1.48
C SER A 78 -10.60 -18.46 -1.53
N MET A 79 -9.53 -18.78 -2.28
CA MET A 79 -9.00 -20.15 -2.34
C MET A 79 -8.44 -20.61 -0.99
N THR A 80 -8.66 -21.87 -0.67
CA THR A 80 -7.94 -22.51 0.45
C THR A 80 -6.50 -22.85 0.04
N GLU A 81 -5.63 -23.08 1.02
CA GLU A 81 -4.23 -23.42 0.75
C GLU A 81 -4.08 -24.73 -0.02
N LYS A 82 -4.94 -25.72 0.25
CA LYS A 82 -4.98 -27.01 -0.47
C LYS A 82 -5.34 -26.82 -1.94
N GLU A 83 -6.41 -26.06 -2.21
CA GLU A 83 -6.84 -25.72 -3.58
C GLU A 83 -5.75 -24.95 -4.33
N TYR A 84 -5.07 -24.01 -3.65
CA TYR A 84 -3.99 -23.23 -4.26
C TYR A 84 -2.79 -24.12 -4.64
N ILE A 85 -2.44 -25.09 -3.80
CA ILE A 85 -1.38 -26.06 -4.09
C ILE A 85 -1.77 -26.94 -5.28
N GLU A 86 -3.00 -27.41 -5.35
CA GLU A 86 -3.51 -28.21 -6.49
C GLU A 86 -3.53 -27.40 -7.79
N PHE A 87 -3.99 -26.16 -7.74
CA PHE A 87 -3.96 -25.23 -8.86
C PHE A 87 -2.54 -24.95 -9.36
N LYS A 88 -1.54 -24.92 -8.46
CA LYS A 88 -0.14 -24.82 -8.84
C LYS A 88 0.38 -26.09 -9.52
N LYS A 89 -0.18 -27.27 -9.21
CA LYS A 89 0.22 -28.57 -9.77
C LYS A 89 -0.47 -28.93 -11.08
N SER A 90 -1.67 -28.43 -11.36
CA SER A 90 -2.34 -28.67 -12.65
C SER A 90 -1.47 -28.10 -13.80
N LYS A 91 -1.03 -29.00 -14.67
CA LYS A 91 -0.18 -28.72 -15.84
C LYS A 91 -1.07 -28.53 -17.06
#